data_AF-A0A1W1ZBC0-F1
#
_entry.id   AF-A0A1W1ZBC0-F1
#
_cell.length_a   1.000
_cell.length_b   1.000
_cell.length_c   1.000
_cell.angle_alpha   90.00
_cell.angle_beta   90.00
_cell.angle_gamma   90.00
#
_symmetry.space_group_name_H-M   'P 1'
#
loop_
_entity.id
_entity.type
_entity.pdbx_description
1 polymer ?
#
loop_
_entity_poly.entity_id
_entity_poly.type
_entity_poly.pdbx_seq_one_letter_code
_entity_poly.pdbx_strand_id
1 'polypeptide(L)'
;MYCIKVRAGTSSAKPTCDDIGILGSTDILAVDQAGIDLIYQMPADQRRDIAERIESRGGLHQLEYMNTLGMGSREYNLVEI
;
A
#
# COMPACT_ATOMS: atom_id res chain seq x y z
N MET A 1 1.13 -13.61 11.23
CA MET A 1 -0.11 -12.83 11.26
C MET A 1 0.18 -11.44 11.85
N TYR A 2 0.53 -10.45 11.02
CA TYR A 2 0.76 -9.06 11.42
C TYR A 2 -0.15 -8.11 10.62
N CYS A 3 -1.29 -7.69 11.19
CA CYS A 3 -2.35 -6.85 10.60
C CYS A 3 -1.85 -5.47 10.17
N ILE A 4 -2.06 -5.06 8.92
CA ILE A 4 -1.98 -3.65 8.53
C ILE A 4 -3.32 -3.01 8.93
N LYS A 5 -3.44 -2.66 10.21
CA LYS A 5 -4.59 -1.90 10.71
C LYS A 5 -4.45 -0.47 10.21
N VAL A 6 -5.20 -0.08 9.17
CA VAL A 6 -5.29 1.33 8.78
C VAL A 6 -5.97 2.07 9.93
N ARG A 7 -5.17 2.77 10.74
CA ARG A 7 -5.63 3.63 11.83
C ARG A 7 -5.42 5.08 11.44
N ALA A 8 -6.48 5.86 11.55
CA ALA A 8 -6.37 7.31 11.52
C ALA A 8 -5.62 7.79 12.78
N GLY A 9 -4.71 8.75 12.63
CA GLY A 9 -4.16 9.50 13.77
C GLY A 9 -5.28 10.20 14.54
N THR A 10 -5.04 10.59 15.79
CA THR A 10 -6.05 11.17 16.70
C THR A 10 -6.75 12.42 16.15
N SER A 11 -6.13 13.14 15.22
CA SER A 11 -6.65 14.32 14.53
C SER A 11 -7.13 14.05 13.09
N SER A 12 -7.11 12.80 12.63
CA SER A 12 -7.43 12.43 11.25
C SER A 12 -8.85 11.89 11.12
N ALA A 13 -9.46 12.09 9.95
CA ALA A 13 -10.75 11.51 9.61
C ALA A 13 -10.72 9.98 9.72
N LYS A 14 -11.86 9.37 10.06
CA LYS A 14 -11.98 7.90 10.13
C LYS A 14 -11.54 7.28 8.78
N PRO A 15 -10.84 6.14 8.80
CA PRO A 15 -10.52 5.43 7.57
C PRO A 15 -11.79 5.06 6.81
N THR A 16 -11.78 5.30 5.50
CA THR A 16 -12.87 4.93 4.58
C THR A 16 -12.58 3.64 3.82
N CYS A 17 -11.32 3.19 3.81
CA CYS A 17 -10.90 1.95 3.19
C CYS A 17 -11.03 0.77 4.14
N ASP A 18 -11.40 -0.38 3.56
CA ASP A 18 -11.43 -1.65 4.27
C ASP A 18 -10.00 -2.22 4.48
N ASP A 19 -9.92 -3.23 5.36
CA ASP A 19 -8.67 -3.94 5.65
C ASP A 19 -8.23 -4.78 4.43
N ILE A 20 -6.98 -4.62 3.99
CA ILE A 20 -6.37 -5.43 2.91
C ILE A 20 -5.72 -6.71 3.41
N GLY A 21 -5.77 -6.97 4.72
CA GLY A 21 -5.15 -8.11 5.36
C GLY A 21 -3.67 -7.88 5.68
N ILE A 22 -2.88 -8.93 5.46
CA ILE A 22 -1.48 -9.00 5.88
C ILE A 22 -0.65 -9.45 4.69
N LEU A 23 0.30 -8.63 4.30
CA LEU A 23 1.25 -8.98 3.24
C LEU A 23 2.59 -9.36 3.86
N GLY A 24 3.22 -10.39 3.29
CA GLY A 24 4.54 -10.84 3.66
C GLY A 24 5.35 -11.16 2.40
N SER A 25 6.60 -10.72 2.37
CA SER A 25 7.55 -11.04 1.31
C SER A 25 8.97 -11.04 1.88
N THR A 26 9.87 -11.75 1.22
CA THR A 26 11.32 -11.61 1.43
C THR A 26 11.92 -10.47 0.62
N ASP A 27 11.16 -9.91 -0.33
CA ASP A 27 11.51 -8.73 -1.12
C ASP A 27 10.69 -7.52 -0.63
N ILE A 28 11.40 -6.50 -0.15
CA ILE A 28 10.81 -5.29 0.44
C ILE A 28 10.08 -4.43 -0.58
N LEU A 29 10.57 -4.34 -1.81
CA LEU A 29 9.91 -3.55 -2.86
C LEU A 29 8.65 -4.25 -3.34
N ALA A 30 8.69 -5.58 -3.46
CA ALA A 30 7.55 -6.37 -3.89
C ALA A 30 6.36 -6.26 -2.93
N VAL A 31 6.59 -6.30 -1.61
CA VAL A 31 5.50 -6.19 -0.62
C VAL A 31 4.90 -4.78 -0.56
N ASP A 32 5.74 -3.75 -0.64
CA ASP A 32 5.27 -2.36 -0.63
C ASP A 32 4.49 -2.05 -1.92
N GLN A 33 4.94 -2.57 -3.07
CA GLN A 33 4.22 -2.47 -4.33
C GLN A 33 2.85 -3.17 -4.26
N ALA A 34 2.80 -4.40 -3.75
CA ALA A 34 1.55 -5.16 -3.61
C ALA A 34 0.54 -4.43 -2.72
N GLY A 35 0.99 -3.77 -1.65
CA GLY A 35 0.13 -2.97 -0.78
C GLY A 35 -0.54 -1.80 -1.51
N ILE A 36 0.22 -1.07 -2.33
CA ILE A 36 -0.33 0.01 -3.16
C ILE A 36 -1.32 -0.52 -4.18
N ASP A 37 -0.98 -1.62 -4.87
CA ASP A 37 -1.84 -2.18 -5.91
C ASP A 37 -3.18 -2.65 -5.35
N LEU A 38 -3.19 -3.29 -4.17
CA LEU A 38 -4.44 -3.70 -3.50
C LEU A 38 -5.33 -2.50 -3.16
N ILE A 39 -4.76 -1.38 -2.72
CA ILE A 39 -5.51 -0.13 -2.50
C ILE A 39 -6.14 0.36 -3.81
N TYR A 40 -5.40 0.33 -4.92
CA TYR A 40 -5.91 0.74 -6.22
C TYR A 40 -6.88 -0.27 -6.86
N GLN A 41 -6.97 -1.50 -6.35
CA GLN A 41 -7.98 -2.49 -6.75
C GLN A 41 -9.31 -2.35 -5.99
N MET A 42 -9.35 -1.66 -4.85
CA MET A 42 -10.58 -1.44 -4.08
C MET A 42 -11.63 -0.62 -4.84
N PRO A 43 -12.92 -0.72 -4.46
CA PRO A 43 -13.96 0.19 -4.92
C PRO A 43 -13.60 1.67 -4.74
N ALA A 44 -14.04 2.52 -5.68
CA ALA A 44 -13.66 3.92 -5.72
C ALA A 44 -14.05 4.70 -4.46
N ASP A 45 -15.21 4.39 -3.88
CA ASP A 45 -15.72 4.98 -2.64
C ASP A 45 -14.85 4.65 -1.42
N GLN A 46 -14.20 3.49 -1.41
CA GLN A 46 -13.30 3.09 -0.33
C GLN A 46 -11.90 3.70 -0.49
N ARG A 47 -11.36 3.73 -1.71
CA ARG A 47 -9.98 4.18 -1.96
C ARG A 47 -9.80 5.68 -2.21
N ARG A 48 -10.89 6.44 -2.44
CA ARG A 48 -10.81 7.85 -2.86
C ARG A 48 -9.89 8.68 -1.97
N ASP A 49 -10.11 8.63 -0.66
CA ASP A 49 -9.41 9.51 0.29
C ASP A 49 -7.94 9.11 0.47
N ILE A 50 -7.58 7.83 0.27
CA ILE A 50 -6.19 7.38 0.33
C ILE A 50 -5.46 7.61 -1.00
N ALA A 51 -6.14 7.42 -2.14
CA ALA A 51 -5.60 7.71 -3.47
C ALA A 51 -5.25 9.21 -3.60
N GLU A 52 -6.14 10.11 -3.15
CA GLU A 52 -5.89 11.55 -3.11
C GLU A 52 -4.62 11.89 -2.32
N ARG A 53 -4.37 11.22 -1.19
CA ARG A 53 -3.17 11.43 -0.37
C ARG A 53 -1.91 10.88 -1.02
N ILE A 54 -1.99 9.69 -1.63
CA ILE A 54 -0.86 9.07 -2.35
C ILE A 54 -0.43 10.00 -3.49
N GLU A 55 -1.38 10.51 -4.25
CA GLU A 55 -1.13 11.34 -5.42
C GLU A 55 -0.67 12.76 -5.05
N SER A 56 -1.36 13.43 -4.12
CA SER A 56 -1.05 14.82 -3.75
C SER A 56 0.25 14.98 -2.94
N ARG A 57 0.73 13.91 -2.31
CA ARG A 57 1.90 13.95 -1.40
C ARG A 57 3.09 13.15 -1.89
N GLY A 58 3.05 12.64 -3.13
CA GLY A 58 4.16 11.88 -3.72
C GLY A 58 4.40 10.53 -3.03
N GLY A 59 3.34 9.84 -2.60
CA GLY A 59 3.42 8.57 -1.88
C GLY A 59 4.10 7.43 -2.63
N LEU A 60 4.26 7.56 -3.96
CA LEU A 60 4.95 6.57 -4.80
C LEU A 60 6.47 6.80 -4.91
N HIS A 61 6.98 7.95 -4.45
CA HIS A 61 8.40 8.29 -4.63
C HIS A 61 9.32 7.28 -3.94
N GLN A 62 8.89 6.72 -2.80
CA GLN A 62 9.61 5.67 -2.10
C GLN A 62 9.79 4.43 -2.98
N LEU A 63 8.74 3.97 -3.67
CA LEU A 63 8.80 2.80 -4.55
C LEU A 63 9.74 3.03 -5.74
N GLU A 64 9.67 4.21 -6.35
CA GLU A 64 10.54 4.60 -7.46
C GLU A 64 12.02 4.61 -7.05
N TYR A 65 12.32 5.14 -5.86
CA TYR A 65 13.68 5.22 -5.35
C TYR A 65 14.21 3.85 -4.92
N MET A 66 13.40 3.04 -4.25
CA MET A 66 13.74 1.66 -3.91
C MET A 66 14.09 0.84 -5.16
N ASN A 67 13.33 1.01 -6.24
CA ASN A 67 13.62 0.36 -7.51
C ASN A 67 14.95 0.86 -8.11
N THR A 68 15.17 2.18 -8.10
CA THR A 68 16.40 2.80 -8.64
C THR A 68 17.65 2.37 -7.85
N LEU A 69 17.52 2.18 -6.55
CA LEU A 69 18.61 1.71 -5.67
C LEU A 69 18.79 0.18 -5.69
N GLY A 70 17.98 -0.56 -6.44
CA GLY A 70 18.05 -2.02 -6.53
C GLY A 70 17.68 -2.72 -5.23
N MET A 71 16.78 -2.15 -4.44
CA MET A 71 16.35 -2.71 -3.15
C MET A 71 15.41 -3.91 -3.27
N GLY A 72 14.95 -4.23 -4.48
CA GLY A 72 14.04 -5.33 -4.76
C GLY A 72 13.42 -5.21 -6.15
N SER A 73 12.35 -5.95 -6.38
CA SER A 73 11.57 -5.93 -7.62
C SER A 73 10.19 -5.32 -7.43
N ARG A 74 9.70 -4.57 -8.43
CA ARG A 74 8.29 -4.18 -8.51
C ARG A 74 7.37 -5.32 -8.95
N GLU A 75 7.92 -6.38 -9.52
CA GLU A 75 7.16 -7.55 -9.92
C GLU A 75 6.96 -8.49 -8.73
N TYR A 76 5.74 -9.00 -8.59
CA TYR A 76 5.38 -9.96 -7.55
C TYR A 76 4.30 -10.90 -8.06
N ASN A 77 4.17 -12.04 -7.39
CA ASN A 77 3.03 -12.93 -7.54
C ASN A 77 2.30 -13.00 -6.20
N LEU A 78 1.02 -12.63 -6.19
CA LEU A 78 0.21 -12.71 -4.98
C LEU A 78 -0.27 -14.15 -4.76
N VAL A 79 0.06 -14.73 -3.61
CA VAL A 79 -0.32 -16.10 -3.23
C VAL A 79 -1.08 -16.04 -1.92
N GLU A 80 -2.31 -16.57 -1.91
CA GLU A 80 -3.12 -16.73 -0.71
C GLU A 80 -2.75 -18.06 0.00
N ILE A 81 -2.69 -18.02 1.34
CA ILE A 81 -2.29 -19.14 2.21
C ILE A 81 -3.40 -19.43 3.21
#